data_AF-A0A1J3CUC2-F1
#
_entry.id   AF-A0A1J3CUC2-F1
#
_cell.length_a   1.000
_cell.length_b   1.000
_cell.length_c   1.000
_cell.angle_alpha   90.00
_cell.angle_beta   90.00
_cell.angle_gamma   90.00
#
_symmetry.space_group_name_H-M   'P 1'
#
loop_
_entity.id
_entity.type
_entity.pdbx_description
1 polymer ?
#
loop_
_entity_poly.entity_id
_entity_poly.type
_entity_poly.pdbx_seq_one_letter_code
_entity_poly.pdbx_strand_id
1 'polypeptide(L)'
;YVMDKERKGDYLGATVQIIPHITDAIKEWVERVAMIPVDGKEGPPDICIIELGGTIGDDESRPFTDALSQLSYTVGPENFCLIHVTLVPVLSVVGEQV
;
A
#
# COMPACT_ATOMS: atom_id res chain seq x y z
N TYR A 1 -7.43 0.08 -14.80
CA TYR A 1 -8.53 0.14 -13.81
C TYR A 1 -9.09 1.55 -13.67
N VAL A 2 -8.41 2.49 -13.00
CA VAL A 2 -8.96 3.85 -12.79
C VAL A 2 -9.20 4.61 -14.10
N MET A 3 -8.27 4.54 -15.06
CA MET A 3 -8.50 5.10 -16.41
C MET A 3 -9.70 4.46 -17.13
N ASP A 4 -9.95 3.16 -16.92
CA ASP A 4 -11.08 2.49 -17.57
C ASP A 4 -12.41 2.92 -16.95
N LYS A 5 -12.44 3.12 -15.62
CA LYS A 5 -13.58 3.71 -14.89
C LYS A 5 -13.85 5.15 -15.36
N GLU A 6 -12.80 5.93 -15.56
CA GLU A 6 -12.89 7.29 -16.10
C GLU A 6 -13.52 7.31 -17.48
N ARG A 7 -13.01 6.49 -18.41
CA ARG A 7 -13.54 6.39 -19.78
C ARG A 7 -14.98 5.89 -19.85
N LYS A 8 -15.43 5.11 -18.87
CA LYS A 8 -16.83 4.65 -18.76
C LYS A 8 -17.77 5.69 -18.18
N GLY A 9 -17.24 6.76 -17.58
CA GLY A 9 -18.03 7.79 -16.92
C GLY A 9 -18.38 7.48 -15.46
N ASP A 10 -17.71 6.52 -14.81
CA ASP A 10 -18.01 6.13 -13.43
C ASP A 10 -17.76 7.28 -12.43
N TYR A 11 -16.91 8.24 -12.79
CA TYR A 11 -16.63 9.45 -12.00
C TYR A 11 -17.53 10.64 -12.37
N LEU A 12 -18.59 10.44 -13.16
CA LEU A 12 -19.61 11.46 -13.50
C LEU A 12 -19.03 12.77 -14.09
N GLY A 13 -17.92 12.68 -14.82
CA GLY A 13 -17.23 13.84 -15.39
C GLY A 13 -16.39 14.65 -14.41
N ALA A 14 -16.22 14.18 -13.17
CA ALA A 14 -15.29 14.77 -12.22
C ALA A 14 -13.82 14.54 -12.64
N THR A 15 -12.95 15.47 -12.27
CA THR A 15 -11.50 15.33 -12.49
C THR A 15 -10.94 14.16 -11.68
N VAL A 16 -10.38 13.17 -12.38
CA VAL A 16 -9.65 12.07 -11.74
C VAL A 16 -8.27 12.55 -11.30
N GLN A 17 -7.88 12.17 -10.09
CA GLN A 17 -6.67 12.63 -9.39
C GLN A 17 -6.00 11.47 -8.65
N ILE A 18 -4.71 11.60 -8.32
CA ILE A 18 -3.99 10.61 -7.52
C ILE A 18 -4.69 10.41 -6.17
N ILE A 19 -4.92 11.51 -5.45
CA ILE A 19 -5.76 11.52 -4.26
C ILE A 19 -7.10 12.17 -4.66
N PRO A 20 -8.25 11.53 -4.42
CA PRO A 20 -8.42 10.24 -3.74
C PRO A 20 -8.47 9.02 -4.70
N HIS A 21 -8.66 9.22 -6.00
CA HIS A 21 -9.11 8.15 -6.90
C HIS A 21 -8.11 6.99 -7.07
N ILE A 22 -6.81 7.26 -7.12
CA ILE A 22 -5.79 6.20 -7.19
C ILE A 22 -5.60 5.58 -5.80
N THR A 23 -5.50 6.40 -4.75
CA THR A 23 -5.32 5.89 -3.38
C THR A 23 -6.49 5.01 -2.92
N ASP A 24 -7.72 5.37 -3.28
CA ASP A 24 -8.92 4.58 -3.00
C ASP A 24 -8.91 3.27 -3.78
N ALA A 25 -8.53 3.29 -5.06
CA ALA A 25 -8.43 2.06 -5.85
C ALA A 25 -7.38 1.08 -5.28
N ILE A 26 -6.28 1.58 -4.70
CA ILE A 26 -5.28 0.76 -4.01
C ILE A 26 -5.87 0.17 -2.73
N LYS A 27 -6.51 0.98 -1.88
CA LYS A 27 -7.15 0.50 -0.64
C LYS A 27 -8.24 -0.54 -0.90
N GLU A 28 -9.15 -0.26 -1.83
CA GLU A 28 -10.20 -1.19 -2.28
C GLU A 28 -9.61 -2.51 -2.77
N TRP A 29 -8.48 -2.46 -3.48
CA TRP A 29 -7.81 -3.66 -3.94
C TRP A 29 -7.24 -4.47 -2.78
N VAL A 30 -6.52 -3.82 -1.85
CA VAL A 30 -5.94 -4.43 -0.64
C VAL A 30 -7.02 -5.09 0.22
N GLU A 31 -8.07 -4.35 0.56
CA GLU A 31 -9.18 -4.86 1.39
C GLU A 31 -9.84 -6.07 0.73
N ARG A 32 -10.05 -6.04 -0.59
CA ARG A 32 -10.63 -7.17 -1.31
C ARG A 32 -9.72 -8.40 -1.28
N VAL A 33 -8.42 -8.26 -1.56
CA VAL A 33 -7.51 -9.41 -1.57
C VAL A 33 -7.26 -9.99 -0.18
N ALA A 34 -7.28 -9.14 0.85
CA ALA A 34 -7.16 -9.56 2.25
C ALA A 34 -8.32 -10.46 2.71
N MET A 35 -9.46 -10.45 2.02
CA MET A 35 -10.61 -11.30 2.34
C MET A 35 -10.62 -12.64 1.59
N ILE A 36 -9.69 -12.87 0.65
CA ILE A 36 -9.66 -14.10 -0.16
C ILE A 36 -8.96 -15.22 0.65
N PRO A 37 -9.58 -16.38 0.86
CA PRO A 37 -8.92 -17.53 1.50
C PRO A 37 -7.72 -18.02 0.67
N VAL A 38 -6.59 -18.29 1.33
CA VAL A 38 -5.34 -18.69 0.66
C VAL A 38 -4.78 -20.05 1.10
N ASP A 39 -5.30 -20.64 2.18
CA ASP A 39 -4.79 -21.90 2.77
C ASP A 39 -5.79 -23.07 2.69
N GLY A 40 -6.87 -22.91 1.92
CA GLY A 40 -7.91 -23.91 1.73
C GLY A 40 -8.93 -24.02 2.88
N LYS A 41 -8.83 -23.17 3.91
CA LYS A 41 -9.84 -23.07 4.96
C LYS A 41 -10.97 -22.12 4.55
N GLU A 42 -12.12 -22.27 5.21
CA GLU A 42 -13.21 -21.30 5.10
C GLU A 42 -12.86 -20.04 5.91
N GLY A 43 -13.18 -18.87 5.35
CA GLY A 43 -12.97 -17.57 5.99
C GLY A 43 -11.73 -16.83 5.48
N PRO A 44 -11.62 -15.52 5.81
CA PRO A 44 -10.48 -14.70 5.43
C PRO A 44 -9.22 -15.09 6.24
N PRO A 45 -8.01 -14.85 5.69
CA PRO A 45 -6.78 -14.92 6.46
C PRO A 45 -6.80 -13.99 7.69
N ASP A 46 -6.15 -14.40 8.77
CA ASP A 46 -6.02 -13.56 9.97
C ASP A 46 -5.10 -12.35 9.74
N ILE A 47 -4.11 -12.50 8.85
CA ILE A 47 -3.09 -11.47 8.56
C ILE A 47 -2.87 -11.39 7.05
N CYS A 48 -2.87 -10.16 6.52
CA CYS A 48 -2.45 -9.85 5.16
C CYS A 48 -1.08 -9.14 5.18
N ILE A 49 -0.06 -9.75 4.59
CA ILE A 49 1.26 -9.13 4.42
C ILE A 49 1.28 -8.38 3.10
N ILE A 50 1.55 -7.07 3.16
CA ILE A 50 1.67 -6.21 1.99
C ILE A 50 3.14 -5.86 1.80
N GLU A 51 3.73 -6.34 0.71
CA GLU A 51 5.07 -5.92 0.28
C GLU A 51 4.94 -4.72 -0.67
N LEU A 52 5.45 -3.57 -0.24
CA LEU A 52 5.63 -2.43 -1.13
C LEU A 52 7.02 -2.51 -1.76
N GLY A 53 7.08 -2.95 -3.02
CA GLY A 53 8.33 -2.95 -3.79
C GLY A 53 8.84 -1.54 -4.10
N GLY A 54 10.06 -1.46 -4.60
CA GLY A 54 10.75 -0.19 -4.86
C GLY A 54 11.46 0.37 -3.63
N THR A 55 11.93 1.61 -3.72
CA THR A 55 12.61 2.30 -2.62
C THR A 55 11.78 3.49 -2.20
N ILE A 56 11.45 3.60 -0.92
CA ILE A 56 10.73 4.76 -0.39
C ILE A 56 11.50 6.04 -0.68
N GLY A 57 10.79 7.07 -1.12
CA GLY A 57 11.33 8.41 -1.36
C GLY A 57 11.47 8.78 -2.84
N ASP A 58 11.21 7.83 -3.75
CA ASP A 58 10.99 8.11 -5.17
C ASP A 58 9.56 8.68 -5.41
N ASP A 59 9.32 9.27 -6.58
CA ASP A 59 8.01 9.89 -6.87
C ASP A 59 6.94 8.81 -7.13
N GLU A 60 7.39 7.65 -7.59
CA GLU A 60 6.60 6.49 -7.95
C GLU A 60 5.96 5.79 -6.74
N SER A 61 6.62 5.82 -5.57
CA SER A 61 6.08 5.22 -4.34
C SER A 61 5.00 6.06 -3.66
N ARG A 62 4.93 7.37 -3.94
CA ARG A 62 4.02 8.30 -3.25
C ARG A 62 2.55 7.86 -3.25
N PRO A 63 1.95 7.43 -4.38
CA PRO A 63 0.56 7.00 -4.39
C PRO A 63 0.30 5.81 -3.45
N PHE A 64 1.28 4.91 -3.31
CA PHE A 64 1.17 3.73 -2.46
C PHE A 64 1.36 4.07 -0.99
N THR A 65 2.36 4.91 -0.66
CA THR A 65 2.59 5.33 0.73
C THR A 65 1.42 6.14 1.26
N ASP A 66 0.80 6.98 0.42
CA ASP A 66 -0.37 7.76 0.80
C ASP A 66 -1.60 6.86 1.00
N ALA A 67 -1.80 5.88 0.11
CA ALA A 67 -2.88 4.90 0.25
C ALA A 67 -2.75 4.06 1.52
N LEU A 68 -1.55 3.54 1.81
CA LEU A 68 -1.28 2.74 3.02
C LEU A 68 -1.37 3.58 4.30
N SER A 69 -0.94 4.85 4.24
CA SER A 69 -1.13 5.78 5.36
C SER A 69 -2.61 6.00 5.66
N GLN A 70 -3.43 6.27 4.63
CA GLN A 70 -4.87 6.36 4.79
C GLN A 70 -5.51 5.05 5.30
N LEU A 71 -5.06 3.90 4.79
CA LEU A 71 -5.54 2.59 5.22
C LEU A 71 -5.28 2.37 6.72
N SER A 72 -4.10 2.76 7.22
CA SER A 72 -3.75 2.63 8.64
C SER A 72 -4.73 3.37 9.56
N TYR A 73 -5.25 4.53 9.13
CA TYR A 73 -6.31 5.25 9.85
C TYR A 73 -7.67 4.57 9.75
N THR A 74 -8.00 3.96 8.61
CA THR A 74 -9.28 3.26 8.40
C THR A 74 -9.38 1.97 9.21
N VAL A 75 -8.33 1.15 9.26
CA VAL A 75 -8.34 -0.14 9.98
C VAL A 75 -8.04 -0.01 11.48
N GLY A 76 -7.42 1.11 11.87
CA GLY A 76 -7.05 1.41 13.25
C GLY A 76 -5.69 0.83 13.68
N PRO A 77 -5.11 1.37 14.76
CA PRO A 77 -3.73 1.09 15.16
C PRO A 77 -3.50 -0.37 15.61
N GLU A 78 -4.54 -1.06 16.07
CA GLU A 78 -4.47 -2.47 16.50
C GLU A 78 -4.40 -3.44 15.30
N ASN A 79 -4.76 -2.98 14.09
CA ASN A 79 -4.90 -3.82 12.89
C ASN A 79 -3.90 -3.44 11.78
N PHE A 80 -2.91 -2.60 12.08
CA PHE A 80 -1.91 -2.17 11.10
C PHE A 80 -0.51 -2.16 11.71
N CYS A 81 0.46 -2.76 11.00
CA CYS A 81 1.86 -2.75 11.36
C CYS A 81 2.71 -2.30 10.17
N LEU A 82 3.69 -1.42 10.42
CA LEU A 82 4.63 -0.95 9.41
C LEU A 82 6.02 -1.53 9.69
N ILE A 83 6.61 -2.16 8.67
CA ILE A 83 7.99 -2.66 8.71
C ILE A 83 8.78 -1.89 7.66
N HIS A 84 9.86 -1.22 8.08
CA HIS A 84 10.77 -0.52 7.18
C HIS A 84 12.12 -1.24 7.12
N VAL A 85 12.46 -1.74 5.93
CA VAL A 85 13.73 -2.41 5.68
C VAL A 85 14.71 -1.38 5.13
N THR A 86 15.82 -1.16 5.83
CA THR A 86 16.84 -0.18 5.46
C THR A 86 18.24 -0.81 5.46
N LEU A 87 19.14 -0.23 4.64
CA LEU A 87 20.54 -0.60 4.60
C LEU A 87 21.32 0.23 5.63
N VAL A 88 22.01 -0.44 6.54
CA VAL A 88 22.99 0.19 7.44
C VAL A 88 24.39 -0.09 6.88
N PRO A 89 25.03 0.85 6.17
CA PRO A 89 26.32 0.60 5.53
C PRO A 89 27.45 0.53 6.56
N VAL A 90 28.40 -0.39 6.37
CA VAL A 90 29.63 -0.47 7.17
C VAL A 90 30.81 -0.04 6.30
N LEU A 91 31.52 1.01 6.72
CA LEU A 91 32.74 1.45 6.05
C LEU A 91 33.93 0.66 6.60
N SER A 92 34.49 -0.23 5.77
CA SER A 92 35.59 -1.14 6.12
C SER A 92 36.87 -0.44 6.60
N VAL A 93 36.99 0.88 6.41
CA VAL A 93 38.17 1.67 6.81
C VAL A 93 38.17 2.07 8.28
N VAL A 94 37.03 2.04 8.98
CA VAL A 94 36.95 2.47 10.39
C VAL A 94 36.44 1.34 11.30
N GLY A 95 35.80 0.30 10.75
CA GLY A 95 35.35 -0.87 11.53
C GLY A 95 34.25 -0.57 12.55
N GLU A 96 33.73 0.65 12.58
CA GLU A 96 32.60 1.05 13.41
C GLU A 96 31.29 0.90 12.64
N GLN A 97 30.38 0.09 13.20
CA GLN A 97 28.96 0.38 13.16
C GLN A 97 28.69 1.23 14.40
N VAL A 98 28.55 2.55 14.23
CA VAL A 98 27.96 3.41 15.25
C VAL A 98 26.46 3.46 15.04
#